data_AF-A0A3A8NX17-F1
#
_entry.id   AF-A0A3A8NX17-F1
#
_cell.length_a   1.000
_cell.length_b   1.000
_cell.length_c   1.000
_cell.angle_alpha   90.00
_cell.angle_beta   90.00
_cell.angle_gamma   90.00
#
_symmetry.space_group_name_H-M   'P 1'
#
loop_
_entity.id
_entity.type
_entity.pdbx_description
1 polymer ?
#
loop_
_entity_poly.entity_id
_entity_poly.type
_entity_poly.pdbx_seq_one_letter_code
_entity_poly.pdbx_strand_id
1 'polypeptide(L)'
;LLIDPSVVVATREYVDDALKTHQQSRNHPDATLTQKGFTQLSNATNSDDETKAATPKAVKTAYDLANSKAATSHNHAWNQITGIPDGTLTQKGVVKLNNTTNSTSTTEAATPSAVKAAMDKAIAAAPSSHTHA
;
A
#
# COMPACT_ATOMS: atom_id res chain seq x y z
N LEU A 1 -36.48 58.12 49.10
CA LEU A 1 -35.81 57.75 47.84
C LEU A 1 -36.47 56.46 47.35
N LEU A 2 -37.31 56.51 46.32
CA LEU A 2 -37.91 55.32 45.69
C LEU A 2 -36.94 54.83 44.62
N ILE A 3 -36.39 53.63 44.78
CA ILE A 3 -35.48 53.01 43.81
C ILE A 3 -36.37 52.24 42.84
N ASP A 4 -36.35 52.61 41.56
CA ASP A 4 -37.07 51.91 40.49
C ASP A 4 -36.43 50.52 40.24
N PRO A 5 -37.15 49.42 40.44
CA PRO A 5 -36.62 48.06 40.30
C PRO A 5 -36.41 47.63 38.83
N SER A 6 -36.72 48.46 37.83
CA SER A 6 -36.57 48.11 36.41
C SER A 6 -35.13 48.14 35.90
N VAL A 7 -34.19 48.73 36.66
CA VAL A 7 -32.77 48.81 36.29
C VAL A 7 -31.93 48.09 37.34
N VAL A 8 -31.62 46.82 37.09
CA VAL A 8 -30.64 46.07 37.87
C VAL A 8 -29.24 46.38 37.32
N VAL A 9 -28.49 47.22 38.02
CA VAL A 9 -27.08 47.49 37.75
C VAL A 9 -26.23 46.55 38.59
N ALA A 10 -25.41 45.73 37.93
CA ALA A 10 -24.44 44.88 38.62
C ALA A 10 -23.40 45.74 39.36
N THR A 11 -22.99 45.32 40.55
CA THR A 11 -21.91 45.98 41.27
C THR A 11 -20.60 45.82 40.47
N ARG A 12 -19.70 46.80 40.58
CA ARG A 12 -18.36 46.75 39.97
C ARG A 12 -17.65 45.44 40.33
N GLU A 13 -17.76 45.04 41.59
CA GLU A 13 -17.20 43.81 42.16
C GLU A 13 -17.72 42.55 41.46
N TYR A 14 -19.03 42.47 41.19
CA TYR A 14 -19.62 41.34 40.49
C TYR A 14 -19.09 41.20 39.06
N VAL A 15 -18.93 42.33 38.36
CA VAL A 15 -18.38 42.33 36.99
C VAL A 15 -16.92 41.89 36.97
N ASP A 16 -16.12 42.40 37.92
CA ASP A 16 -14.70 42.05 38.01
C ASP A 16 -14.50 40.56 38.37
N ASP A 17 -15.30 40.03 39.30
CA ASP A 17 -15.26 38.62 39.70
C ASP A 17 -15.75 37.68 38.59
N ALA A 18 -16.82 38.06 37.88
CA ALA A 18 -17.31 37.32 36.72
C ALA A 18 -16.27 37.27 35.58
N LEU A 19 -15.59 38.39 35.32
CA LEU A 19 -14.53 38.45 34.31
C LEU A 19 -13.33 37.60 34.72
N LYS A 20 -12.94 37.64 35.98
CA LYS A 20 -11.84 36.82 36.52
C LYS A 20 -12.15 35.33 36.43
N THR A 21 -13.36 34.94 36.80
CA THR A 21 -13.84 33.56 36.71
C THR A 21 -13.88 33.08 35.26
N HIS A 22 -14.38 33.90 34.33
CA HIS A 22 -14.37 33.59 32.90
C HIS A 22 -12.94 33.40 32.35
N GLN A 23 -12.02 34.30 32.69
CA GLN A 23 -10.62 34.21 32.26
C GLN A 23 -9.96 32.92 32.77
N GLN A 24 -10.19 32.56 34.03
CA GLN A 24 -9.68 31.32 34.61
C GLN A 24 -10.24 30.07 33.90
N SER A 25 -11.51 30.08 33.52
CA SER A 25 -12.12 28.98 32.75
C SER A 25 -11.54 28.83 31.34
N ARG A 26 -10.95 29.88 30.77
CA ARG A 26 -10.39 29.88 29.40
C ARG A 26 -8.89 29.63 29.35
N ASN A 27 -8.20 29.69 30.49
CA ASN A 27 -6.76 29.48 30.58
C ASN A 27 -6.42 28.00 30.81
N HIS A 28 -6.78 27.15 29.84
CA HIS A 28 -6.43 25.74 29.86
C HIS A 28 -5.22 25.48 28.95
N PRO A 29 -4.23 24.66 29.35
CA PRO A 29 -3.15 24.25 28.45
C PRO A 29 -3.66 23.47 27.23
N ASP A 30 -2.80 23.40 26.20
CA ASP A 30 -3.03 22.57 25.02
C ASP A 30 -3.09 21.09 25.39
N ALA A 31 -3.86 20.30 24.64
CA ALA A 31 -3.93 18.87 24.85
C ALA A 31 -2.63 18.18 24.42
N THR A 32 -2.28 17.11 25.12
CA THR A 32 -1.20 16.21 24.75
C THR A 32 -1.74 14.78 24.68
N LEU A 33 -0.89 13.83 24.27
CA LEU A 33 -1.26 12.42 24.25
C LEU A 33 -1.56 11.85 25.65
N THR A 34 -1.10 12.51 26.72
CA THR A 34 -1.24 12.03 28.11
C THR A 34 -2.02 12.99 29.02
N GLN A 35 -2.21 14.24 28.61
CA GLN A 35 -2.91 15.26 29.39
C GLN A 35 -4.02 15.89 28.55
N LYS A 36 -5.20 16.03 29.14
CA LYS A 36 -6.34 16.70 28.51
C LYS A 36 -6.02 18.19 28.29
N GLY A 37 -6.59 18.79 27.25
CA GLY A 37 -6.47 20.22 26.95
C GLY A 37 -7.25 20.64 25.72
N PHE A 38 -7.00 21.85 25.21
CA PHE A 38 -7.57 22.32 23.95
C PHE A 38 -6.69 21.94 22.75
N THR A 39 -7.31 21.69 21.59
CA THR A 39 -6.60 21.43 20.34
C THR A 39 -7.18 22.29 19.22
N GLN A 40 -6.33 22.65 18.27
CA GLN A 40 -6.78 23.23 17.01
C GLN A 40 -7.15 22.12 16.03
N LEU A 41 -8.05 22.42 15.09
CA LEU A 41 -8.49 21.47 14.07
C LEU A 41 -7.77 21.74 12.75
N SER A 42 -7.40 20.66 12.04
CA SER A 42 -6.80 20.75 10.71
C SER A 42 -7.57 19.92 9.69
N ASN A 43 -7.76 20.51 8.50
CA ASN A 43 -8.33 19.85 7.33
C ASN A 43 -7.26 19.25 6.40
N ALA A 44 -5.97 19.41 6.72
CA ALA A 44 -4.89 18.85 5.91
C ALA A 44 -4.83 17.33 6.01
N THR A 45 -4.50 16.65 4.91
CA THR A 45 -4.43 15.18 4.81
C THR A 45 -3.01 14.63 4.87
N ASN A 46 -2.01 15.50 4.96
CA ASN A 46 -0.58 15.20 4.96
C ASN A 46 0.18 16.09 5.96
N SER A 47 -0.50 16.49 7.05
CA SER A 47 0.10 17.34 8.08
C SER A 47 0.92 16.51 9.05
N ASP A 48 2.17 16.91 9.29
CA ASP A 48 3.04 16.32 10.31
C ASP A 48 2.90 17.02 11.68
N ASP A 49 2.02 18.02 11.79
CA ASP A 49 1.75 18.76 13.03
C ASP A 49 0.94 17.92 14.04
N GLU A 50 1.59 17.46 15.10
CA GLU A 50 0.99 16.65 16.17
C GLU A 50 0.18 17.47 17.18
N THR A 51 0.17 18.81 17.08
CA THR A 51 -0.58 19.69 17.99
C THR A 51 -2.04 19.90 17.55
N LYS A 52 -2.40 19.40 16.37
CA LYS A 52 -3.72 19.60 15.75
C LYS A 52 -4.46 18.29 15.57
N ALA A 53 -5.77 18.30 15.83
CA ALA A 53 -6.62 17.16 15.56
C ALA A 53 -7.11 17.17 14.09
N ALA A 54 -7.13 16.01 13.46
CA ALA A 54 -7.72 15.84 12.14
C ALA A 54 -9.24 15.99 12.19
N THR A 55 -9.83 16.68 11.22
CA THR A 55 -11.29 16.76 11.07
C THR A 55 -11.86 15.55 10.31
N PRO A 56 -13.18 15.29 10.40
CA PRO A 56 -13.83 14.29 9.55
C PRO A 56 -13.61 14.55 8.05
N LYS A 57 -13.47 15.81 7.64
CA LYS A 57 -13.14 16.17 6.25
C LYS A 57 -11.77 15.65 5.84
N ALA A 58 -10.74 15.89 6.65
CA ALA A 58 -9.39 15.38 6.38
C ALA A 58 -9.37 13.84 6.29
N VAL A 59 -9.98 13.17 7.27
CA VAL A 59 -10.04 11.69 7.32
C VAL A 59 -10.79 11.14 6.11
N LYS A 60 -11.93 11.73 5.74
CA LYS A 60 -12.69 11.29 4.56
C LYS A 60 -11.89 11.48 3.27
N THR A 61 -11.24 12.63 3.09
CA THR A 61 -10.44 12.89 1.89
C THR A 61 -9.26 11.91 1.78
N ALA A 62 -8.57 11.62 2.88
CA ALA A 62 -7.50 10.62 2.89
C ALA A 62 -8.01 9.21 2.56
N TYR A 63 -9.17 8.83 3.13
CA TYR A 63 -9.82 7.55 2.85
C TYR A 63 -10.26 7.43 1.38
N ASP A 64 -10.94 8.44 0.84
CA ASP A 64 -11.39 8.46 -0.56
C ASP A 64 -10.19 8.35 -1.52
N LEU A 65 -9.09 9.05 -1.22
CA LEU A 65 -7.85 8.96 -1.99
C LEU A 65 -7.27 7.53 -1.95
N ALA A 66 -7.15 6.94 -0.76
CA ALA A 66 -6.64 5.58 -0.61
C ALA A 66 -7.53 4.57 -1.37
N ASN A 67 -8.85 4.69 -1.23
CA ASN A 67 -9.81 3.82 -1.91
C ASN A 67 -9.76 3.98 -3.44
N SER A 68 -9.48 5.19 -3.95
CA SER A 68 -9.29 5.41 -5.39
C SER A 68 -8.00 4.80 -5.96
N LYS A 69 -7.00 4.57 -5.11
CA LYS A 69 -5.70 3.98 -5.49
C LYS A 69 -5.64 2.48 -5.24
N ALA A 70 -6.46 1.96 -4.34
CA ALA A 70 -6.62 0.54 -4.13
C ALA A 70 -7.21 -0.09 -5.39
N ALA A 71 -6.37 -0.74 -6.20
CA ALA A 71 -6.87 -1.58 -7.27
C ALA A 71 -7.64 -2.74 -6.64
N THR A 72 -8.96 -2.82 -6.88
CA THR A 72 -9.81 -3.94 -6.44
C THR A 72 -9.32 -5.27 -7.01
N SER A 73 -8.55 -5.24 -8.09
CA SER A 73 -7.79 -6.36 -8.64
C SER A 73 -6.48 -5.82 -9.22
N HIS A 74 -5.36 -6.41 -8.82
CA HIS A 74 -4.06 -6.10 -9.39
C HIS A 74 -3.63 -7.25 -10.30
N ASN A 75 -3.56 -7.00 -11.60
CA ASN A 75 -3.10 -7.96 -12.60
C ASN A 75 -1.89 -7.39 -13.36
N HIS A 76 -0.86 -8.20 -13.54
CA HIS A 76 0.26 -7.86 -14.41
C HIS A 76 0.05 -8.50 -15.77
N ALA A 77 0.04 -7.69 -16.83
CA ALA A 77 0.18 -8.25 -18.16
C ALA A 77 1.58 -8.85 -18.29
N TRP A 78 1.71 -10.00 -18.96
CA TRP A 78 3.00 -10.69 -19.09
C TRP A 78 4.11 -9.77 -19.64
N ASN A 79 3.76 -8.85 -20.56
CA ASN A 79 4.69 -7.87 -21.13
C ASN A 79 5.20 -6.80 -20.14
N GLN A 80 4.58 -6.67 -18.96
CA GLN A 80 4.99 -5.75 -17.90
C GLN A 80 5.91 -6.42 -16.88
N ILE A 81 6.08 -7.75 -16.95
CA ILE A 81 6.96 -8.48 -16.04
C ILE A 81 8.37 -8.44 -16.63
N THR A 82 9.23 -7.62 -16.03
CA THR A 82 10.61 -7.40 -16.48
C THR A 82 11.62 -7.96 -15.48
N GLY A 83 12.81 -8.35 -15.95
CA GLY A 83 13.91 -8.79 -15.08
C GLY A 83 13.84 -10.26 -14.65
N ILE A 84 13.04 -11.09 -15.32
CA ILE A 84 13.11 -12.54 -15.14
C ILE A 84 14.36 -13.06 -15.87
N PRO A 85 15.30 -13.73 -15.18
CA PRO A 85 16.48 -14.30 -15.83
C PRO A 85 16.10 -15.50 -16.70
N ASP A 86 17.00 -15.90 -17.58
CA ASP A 86 16.88 -17.15 -18.31
C ASP A 86 17.02 -18.35 -17.37
N GLY A 87 16.27 -19.41 -17.65
CA GLY A 87 16.38 -20.67 -16.94
C GLY A 87 17.66 -21.41 -17.32
N THR A 88 18.42 -21.85 -16.32
CA THR A 88 19.60 -22.69 -16.48
C THR A 88 19.52 -23.90 -15.55
N LEU A 89 20.50 -24.80 -15.59
CA LEU A 89 20.56 -25.94 -14.68
C LEU A 89 20.73 -25.55 -13.20
N THR A 90 21.17 -24.32 -12.93
CA THR A 90 21.43 -23.81 -11.58
C THR A 90 20.61 -22.56 -11.23
N GLN A 91 20.00 -21.90 -12.21
CA GLN A 91 19.21 -20.68 -12.06
C GLN A 91 17.77 -20.91 -12.57
N LYS A 92 16.77 -20.59 -11.75
CA LYS A 92 15.36 -20.60 -12.19
C LYS A 92 15.10 -19.42 -13.13
N GLY A 93 14.27 -19.61 -14.15
CA GLY A 93 13.97 -18.57 -15.14
C GLY A 93 13.05 -19.04 -16.26
N VAL A 94 12.91 -18.23 -17.31
CA VAL A 94 12.17 -18.57 -18.53
C VAL A 94 13.05 -19.36 -19.50
N VAL A 95 12.47 -20.32 -20.22
CA VAL A 95 13.19 -21.15 -21.20
C VAL A 95 12.43 -21.14 -22.52
N LYS A 96 13.15 -20.97 -23.63
CA LYS A 96 12.59 -21.05 -24.98
C LYS A 96 12.51 -22.51 -25.43
N LEU A 97 11.42 -22.89 -26.09
CA LEU A 97 11.24 -24.26 -26.58
C LEU A 97 11.77 -24.42 -28.02
N ASN A 98 12.34 -25.59 -28.34
CA ASN A 98 12.86 -25.96 -29.66
C ASN A 98 12.31 -27.33 -30.10
N ASN A 99 11.85 -27.41 -31.35
CA ASN A 99 11.21 -28.60 -31.94
C ASN A 99 12.09 -29.36 -32.97
N THR A 100 13.36 -29.01 -33.11
CA THR A 100 14.32 -29.67 -34.01
C THR A 100 15.03 -30.83 -33.32
N THR A 101 15.52 -31.80 -34.09
CA THR A 101 16.20 -33.01 -33.56
C THR A 101 17.72 -32.93 -33.60
N ASN A 102 18.27 -31.80 -34.07
CA ASN A 102 19.70 -31.57 -34.28
C ASN A 102 20.19 -30.26 -33.64
N SER A 103 19.40 -29.68 -32.73
CA SER A 103 19.83 -28.47 -32.02
C SER A 103 21.00 -28.77 -31.09
N THR A 104 21.99 -27.88 -31.08
CA THR A 104 23.11 -27.88 -30.12
C THR A 104 22.94 -26.82 -29.02
N SER A 105 21.77 -26.18 -28.94
CA SER A 105 21.51 -25.13 -27.95
C SER A 105 21.48 -25.70 -26.54
N THR A 106 22.15 -25.00 -25.61
CA THR A 106 22.12 -25.30 -24.17
C THR A 106 21.15 -24.40 -23.40
N THR A 107 20.47 -23.48 -24.08
CA THR A 107 19.54 -22.49 -23.48
C THR A 107 18.09 -22.70 -23.90
N GLU A 108 17.82 -23.71 -24.72
CA GLU A 108 16.49 -24.05 -25.18
C GLU A 108 16.10 -25.46 -24.68
N ALA A 109 14.82 -25.66 -24.35
CA ALA A 109 14.31 -26.97 -23.99
C ALA A 109 13.70 -27.67 -25.21
N ALA A 110 13.96 -28.97 -25.36
CA ALA A 110 13.36 -29.78 -26.41
C ALA A 110 11.87 -30.01 -26.15
N THR A 111 11.05 -29.93 -27.20
CA THR A 111 9.64 -30.32 -27.13
C THR A 111 9.48 -31.84 -27.07
N PRO A 112 8.34 -32.37 -26.55
CA PRO A 112 8.05 -33.80 -26.59
C PRO A 112 8.13 -34.40 -28.01
N SER A 113 7.70 -33.65 -29.03
CA SER A 113 7.75 -34.09 -30.43
C SER A 113 9.18 -34.25 -30.96
N ALA A 114 10.09 -33.34 -30.62
CA ALA A 114 11.50 -33.46 -30.99
C ALA A 114 12.16 -34.66 -30.30
N VAL A 115 11.90 -34.85 -29.01
CA VAL A 115 12.42 -36.01 -28.26
C VAL A 115 11.92 -37.32 -28.86
N LYS A 116 10.61 -37.41 -29.16
CA LYS A 116 10.02 -38.59 -29.81
C LYS A 116 10.68 -38.87 -31.16
N ALA A 117 10.81 -37.86 -32.02
CA ALA A 117 11.39 -38.03 -33.34
C ALA A 117 12.87 -38.46 -33.31
N ALA A 118 13.65 -37.95 -32.35
CA ALA A 118 15.03 -38.39 -32.15
C ALA A 118 15.09 -39.86 -31.67
N MET A 119 14.20 -40.24 -30.74
CA MET A 119 14.14 -41.60 -30.21
C MET A 119 13.70 -42.62 -31.28
N ASP A 120 12.68 -42.29 -32.07
CA ASP A 120 12.23 -43.15 -33.18
C ASP A 120 13.35 -43.37 -34.20
N LYS A 121 14.10 -42.31 -34.54
CA LYS A 121 15.29 -42.41 -35.43
C LYS A 121 16.37 -43.31 -34.84
N ALA A 122 16.63 -43.21 -33.53
CA ALA A 122 17.61 -44.06 -32.86
C ALA A 122 17.17 -45.54 -32.82
N ILE A 123 15.88 -45.80 -32.56
CA ILE A 123 15.32 -47.16 -32.59
C ILE A 123 15.40 -47.75 -34.01
N ALA A 124 15.09 -46.97 -35.04
CA ALA A 124 15.19 -47.41 -36.43
C ALA A 124 16.63 -47.69 -36.88
N ALA A 125 17.62 -46.98 -36.30
CA ALA A 125 19.03 -47.18 -36.57
C ALA A 125 19.68 -48.31 -35.75
N ALA A 126 18.97 -48.85 -34.74
CA ALA A 126 19.48 -49.96 -33.95
C ALA A 126 19.54 -51.24 -34.80
N PRO A 127 20.67 -51.96 -34.83
CA PRO A 127 20.79 -53.19 -35.60
C PRO A 127 19.88 -54.28 -35.03
N SER A 128 19.18 -55.01 -35.91
CA SER A 128 18.12 -55.95 -35.56
C SER A 128 18.58 -57.17 -34.74
N SER A 129 19.89 -57.38 -34.55
CA SER A 129 20.50 -58.40 -33.69
C SER A 129 22.03 -58.20 -33.67
N HIS A 130 22.64 -58.01 -32.50
CA HIS A 130 24.07 -58.34 -32.34
C HIS A 130 24.15 -59.78 -31.81
N THR A 131 24.25 -60.74 -32.73
CA THR A 131 24.78 -62.07 -32.43
C THR A 131 26.30 -61.93 -32.26
N HIS A 132 26.77 -61.94 -31.01
CA HIS A 132 28.17 -62.20 -30.73
C HIS A 132 28.38 -63.72 -30.87
N ALA A 133 29.13 -64.13 -31.90
CA ALA A 133 29.64 -65.49 -32.03
C ALA A 133 30.87 -65.69 -31.14
#